data_AF-A0A9D5VJI9-F1
#
_entry.id   AF-A0A9D5VJI9-F1
#
_cell.length_a   1.000
_cell.length_b   1.000
_cell.length_c   1.000
_cell.angle_alpha   90.00
_cell.angle_beta   90.00
_cell.angle_gamma   90.00
#
_symmetry.space_group_name_H-M   'P 1'
#
loop_
_entity.id
_entity.type
_entity.pdbx_description
1 polymer ?
#
loop_
_entity_poly.entity_id
_entity_poly.type
_entity_poly.pdbx_seq_one_letter_code
_entity_poly.pdbx_strand_id
1 'polypeptide(L)'
;MIKKCLLIPILLFSLFYSVIAAPLELEREGERERELLVNKVLVLSIHSSINPATLSYLREGMERAKREGFQSVLIKMNTPGGLVSTTKDILTLFGEYSIPMIVWITPEGASATSAGAIISSGAHLLFMSPGTNIGAATPITLSGDLDGEKKQNSREEKEEELDEKAQLKKSLEEMITSKGQKEKKGSKSNSSKDMGSDLKKKAINDLVALVKSLSSARGRNGEMFAEMIKNASSFEAEVALKKGLINGMCNTLEELLKALEGKEIILHGEKIRLKLPSEGGAQAVHSVEHKMDLGQVLLDVFANPSLAYILFILGAALIYLEFQAPGGFVAGASGAICLLLSGIAFQVLPLNFGALGLIILSFVLFLLETYVSSYGLLVVAGLVSLVFGSLFLYRSDSGYLDFNYAVVYSTVLAVGLFIGFITFYWIWDASKQGGVRRRFKRKEDHHEIVGKKVTVIAVLPEGNRYQVKLQGELWNAYSPLTEHYKEGEELEVISIDVKKLLVEVKK
;
A
#
# COMPACT_ATOMS: atom_id res chain seq x y z
N MET A 1 -58.41 -60.09 -59.85
CA MET A 1 -58.33 -58.78 -59.15
C MET A 1 -57.63 -58.82 -57.79
N ILE A 2 -57.52 -59.97 -57.10
CA ILE A 2 -56.99 -60.06 -55.72
C ILE A 2 -55.46 -59.92 -55.60
N LYS A 3 -54.68 -60.20 -56.67
CA LYS A 3 -53.20 -60.11 -56.60
C LYS A 3 -52.62 -58.68 -56.65
N LYS A 4 -53.39 -57.66 -57.07
CA LYS A 4 -52.91 -56.26 -57.13
C LYS A 4 -53.14 -55.47 -55.83
N CYS A 5 -54.04 -55.91 -54.95
CA CYS A 5 -54.32 -55.20 -53.68
C CYS A 5 -53.33 -55.50 -52.54
N LEU A 6 -52.58 -56.61 -52.60
CA LEU A 6 -51.60 -56.93 -51.56
C LEU A 6 -50.21 -56.31 -51.80
N LEU A 7 -49.92 -55.90 -53.04
CA LEU A 7 -48.62 -55.33 -53.40
C LEU A 7 -48.44 -53.90 -52.86
N ILE A 8 -49.53 -53.12 -52.86
CA ILE A 8 -49.53 -51.71 -52.43
C ILE A 8 -49.20 -51.56 -50.93
N PRO A 9 -49.80 -52.31 -49.99
CA PRO A 9 -49.42 -52.22 -48.59
C PRO A 9 -48.00 -52.73 -48.33
N ILE A 10 -47.50 -53.73 -49.07
CA ILE A 10 -46.12 -54.22 -48.92
C ILE A 10 -45.10 -53.19 -49.43
N LEU A 11 -45.38 -52.54 -50.57
CA LEU A 11 -44.56 -51.45 -51.11
C LEU A 11 -44.57 -50.21 -50.21
N LEU A 12 -45.72 -49.87 -49.62
CA LEU A 12 -45.83 -48.78 -48.65
C LEU A 12 -45.09 -49.13 -47.35
N PHE A 13 -45.17 -50.38 -46.89
CA PHE A 13 -44.43 -50.82 -45.69
C PHE A 13 -42.92 -50.86 -45.95
N SER A 14 -42.46 -51.26 -47.15
CA SER A 14 -41.04 -51.22 -47.52
C SER A 14 -40.53 -49.78 -47.71
N LEU A 15 -41.36 -48.88 -48.24
CA LEU A 15 -41.02 -47.45 -48.30
C LEU A 15 -40.92 -46.86 -46.89
N PHE A 16 -41.85 -47.20 -46.00
CA PHE A 16 -41.84 -46.75 -44.61
C PHE A 16 -40.63 -47.31 -43.84
N TYR A 17 -40.29 -48.58 -44.06
CA TYR A 17 -39.08 -49.19 -43.50
C TYR A 17 -37.81 -48.58 -44.07
N SER A 18 -37.77 -48.18 -45.35
CA SER A 18 -36.59 -47.50 -45.93
C SER A 18 -36.41 -46.06 -45.43
N VAL A 19 -37.50 -45.39 -45.02
CA VAL A 19 -37.45 -44.05 -44.43
C VAL A 19 -37.10 -44.08 -42.94
N ILE A 20 -37.46 -45.16 -42.23
CA ILE A 20 -37.09 -45.38 -40.81
C ILE A 20 -35.71 -46.07 -40.67
N ALA A 21 -35.31 -46.88 -41.65
CA ALA A 21 -34.01 -47.56 -41.71
C ALA A 21 -32.98 -46.84 -42.60
N ALA A 22 -33.29 -45.61 -43.06
CA ALA A 22 -32.22 -44.66 -43.34
C ALA A 22 -31.40 -44.61 -42.05
N PRO A 23 -30.09 -44.89 -42.08
CA PRO A 23 -29.29 -44.73 -40.88
C PRO A 23 -29.54 -43.30 -40.44
N LEU A 24 -30.11 -43.12 -39.24
CA LEU A 24 -29.83 -41.95 -38.44
C LEU A 24 -28.32 -42.03 -38.20
N GLU A 25 -27.55 -41.62 -39.21
CA GLU A 25 -26.31 -40.91 -39.04
C GLU A 25 -26.70 -39.64 -38.26
N LEU A 26 -26.94 -39.85 -36.96
CA LEU A 26 -26.31 -39.01 -35.98
C LEU A 26 -24.86 -38.95 -36.44
N GLU A 27 -24.52 -37.89 -37.19
CA GLU A 27 -23.21 -37.31 -37.10
C GLU A 27 -22.97 -37.16 -35.60
N ARG A 28 -22.38 -38.20 -34.99
CA ARG A 28 -21.32 -37.95 -34.04
C ARG A 28 -20.39 -37.05 -34.82
N GLU A 29 -20.50 -35.75 -34.60
CA GLU A 29 -19.35 -34.87 -34.66
C GLU A 29 -18.30 -35.57 -33.79
N GLY A 30 -17.53 -36.48 -34.41
CA GLY A 30 -16.33 -37.01 -33.81
C GLY A 30 -15.55 -35.78 -33.41
N GLU A 31 -15.08 -35.77 -32.16
CA GLU A 31 -14.27 -34.71 -31.55
C GLU A 31 -13.32 -34.11 -32.61
N ARG A 32 -13.77 -33.09 -33.36
CA ARG A 32 -12.88 -32.36 -34.25
C ARG A 32 -12.09 -31.51 -33.28
N GLU A 33 -10.88 -31.94 -32.97
CA GLU A 33 -9.89 -31.11 -32.30
C GLU A 33 -9.87 -29.77 -33.02
N ARG A 34 -10.46 -28.75 -32.38
CA ARG A 34 -10.58 -27.43 -32.98
C ARG A 34 -9.19 -26.81 -32.91
N GLU A 35 -8.64 -26.45 -34.06
CA GLU A 35 -7.33 -25.82 -34.11
C GLU A 35 -7.48 -24.31 -33.97
N LEU A 36 -6.68 -23.69 -33.11
CA LEU A 36 -6.60 -22.24 -32.95
C LEU A 36 -5.24 -21.76 -33.42
N LEU A 37 -5.24 -21.01 -34.52
CA LEU A 37 -4.04 -20.40 -35.08
C LEU A 37 -3.68 -19.12 -34.30
N VAL A 38 -2.59 -19.15 -33.54
CA VAL A 38 -2.11 -18.06 -32.68
C VAL A 38 -1.18 -17.14 -33.48
N ASN A 39 -1.77 -16.18 -34.20
CA ASN A 39 -1.00 -15.19 -34.98
C ASN A 39 -0.78 -13.88 -34.22
N LYS A 40 -1.65 -13.55 -33.27
CA LYS A 40 -1.63 -12.28 -32.54
C LYS A 40 -1.86 -12.52 -31.05
N VAL A 41 -0.94 -12.04 -30.22
CA VAL A 41 -0.95 -12.24 -28.76
C VAL A 41 -0.91 -10.89 -28.05
N LEU A 42 -1.86 -10.68 -27.14
CA LEU A 42 -1.85 -9.49 -26.29
C LEU A 42 -1.02 -9.78 -25.05
N VAL A 43 -0.02 -8.95 -24.76
CA VAL A 43 0.83 -9.10 -23.59
C VAL A 43 0.39 -8.11 -22.52
N LEU A 44 0.02 -8.65 -21.36
CA LEU A 44 -0.30 -7.92 -20.14
C LEU A 44 0.80 -8.14 -19.11
N SER A 45 1.11 -7.13 -18.31
CA SER A 45 2.21 -7.17 -17.34
C SER A 45 1.72 -6.80 -15.94
N ILE A 46 1.91 -7.71 -14.99
CA ILE A 46 1.61 -7.51 -13.57
C ILE A 46 2.93 -7.59 -12.81
N HIS A 47 3.32 -6.50 -12.15
CA HIS A 47 4.58 -6.38 -11.41
C HIS A 47 4.40 -5.91 -9.95
N SER A 48 3.15 -5.81 -9.49
CA SER A 48 2.77 -5.25 -8.18
C SER A 48 1.70 -6.12 -7.51
N SER A 49 1.14 -5.61 -6.41
CA SER A 49 0.10 -6.31 -5.68
C SER A 49 -1.22 -6.42 -6.48
N ILE A 50 -1.95 -7.52 -6.32
CA ILE A 50 -3.25 -7.72 -6.97
C ILE A 50 -4.33 -6.84 -6.31
N ASN A 51 -4.72 -5.78 -6.98
CA ASN A 51 -5.66 -4.78 -6.46
C ASN A 51 -6.76 -4.48 -7.51
N PRO A 52 -7.77 -3.64 -7.19
CA PRO A 52 -8.81 -3.28 -8.14
C PRO A 52 -8.28 -2.63 -9.43
N ALA A 53 -7.13 -1.93 -9.40
CA ALA A 53 -6.49 -1.41 -10.61
C ALA A 53 -5.99 -2.54 -11.51
N THR A 54 -5.37 -3.58 -10.94
CA THR A 54 -4.98 -4.78 -11.68
C THR A 54 -6.18 -5.46 -12.35
N LEU A 55 -7.31 -5.57 -11.64
CA LEU A 55 -8.54 -6.14 -12.20
C LEU A 55 -9.08 -5.28 -13.36
N SER A 56 -9.12 -3.96 -13.22
CA SER A 56 -9.55 -3.04 -14.30
C SER A 56 -8.65 -3.16 -15.52
N TYR A 57 -7.33 -3.15 -15.30
CA TYR A 57 -6.31 -3.32 -16.35
C TYR A 57 -6.47 -4.65 -17.09
N LEU A 58 -6.64 -5.76 -16.37
CA LEU A 58 -6.88 -7.06 -16.98
C LEU A 58 -8.20 -7.08 -17.76
N ARG A 59 -9.29 -6.53 -17.20
CA ARG A 59 -10.60 -6.47 -17.87
C ARG A 59 -10.53 -5.67 -19.16
N GLU A 60 -9.91 -4.50 -19.15
CA GLU A 60 -9.72 -3.68 -20.36
C GLU A 60 -8.80 -4.35 -21.38
N GLY A 61 -7.75 -5.02 -20.92
CA GLY A 61 -6.90 -5.86 -21.75
C GLY A 61 -7.69 -6.96 -22.45
N MET A 62 -8.54 -7.69 -21.72
CA MET A 62 -9.39 -8.75 -22.30
C MET A 62 -10.42 -8.18 -23.27
N GLU A 63 -11.05 -7.06 -22.96
CA GLU A 63 -11.96 -6.36 -23.86
C GLU A 63 -11.25 -5.91 -25.15
N ARG A 64 -10.04 -5.37 -25.03
CA ARG A 64 -9.20 -5.03 -26.17
C ARG A 64 -8.83 -6.27 -26.99
N ALA A 65 -8.44 -7.36 -26.32
CA ALA A 65 -8.11 -8.62 -26.95
C ALA A 65 -9.26 -9.11 -27.83
N LYS A 66 -10.49 -9.03 -27.31
CA LYS A 66 -11.71 -9.36 -28.02
C LYS A 66 -12.00 -8.40 -29.19
N ARG A 67 -11.98 -7.09 -28.96
CA ARG A 67 -12.28 -6.07 -29.99
C ARG A 67 -11.30 -6.10 -31.16
N GLU A 68 -10.02 -6.32 -30.89
CA GLU A 68 -8.94 -6.30 -31.90
C GLU A 68 -8.56 -7.70 -32.43
N GLY A 69 -9.33 -8.73 -32.06
CA GLY A 69 -9.19 -10.09 -32.60
C GLY A 69 -7.86 -10.76 -32.24
N PHE A 70 -7.41 -10.65 -30.99
CA PHE A 70 -6.27 -11.42 -30.49
C PHE A 70 -6.65 -12.87 -30.22
N GLN A 71 -5.78 -13.82 -30.56
CA GLN A 71 -6.05 -15.25 -30.40
C GLN A 71 -5.60 -15.79 -29.05
N SER A 72 -4.74 -15.08 -28.33
CA SER A 72 -4.44 -15.39 -26.94
C SER A 72 -4.01 -14.14 -26.17
N VAL A 73 -4.09 -14.24 -24.85
CA VAL A 73 -3.58 -13.24 -23.91
C VAL A 73 -2.48 -13.89 -23.08
N LEU A 74 -1.33 -13.23 -23.02
CA LEU A 74 -0.19 -13.60 -22.19
C LEU A 74 -0.08 -12.61 -21.03
N ILE A 75 -0.10 -13.11 -19.80
CA ILE A 75 0.09 -12.34 -18.58
C ILE A 75 1.48 -12.64 -18.03
N LYS A 76 2.38 -11.65 -18.08
CA LYS A 76 3.65 -11.67 -17.35
C LYS A 76 3.35 -11.38 -15.88
N MET A 77 3.76 -12.28 -15.00
CA MET A 77 3.40 -12.27 -13.59
C MET A 77 4.64 -12.11 -12.71
N ASN A 78 4.64 -11.07 -11.89
CA ASN A 78 5.50 -10.90 -10.74
C ASN A 78 4.68 -10.20 -9.64
N THR A 79 4.23 -10.95 -8.64
CA THR A 79 3.37 -10.42 -7.58
C THR A 79 3.64 -11.10 -6.23
N PRO A 80 3.73 -10.33 -5.13
CA PRO A 80 3.73 -10.90 -3.78
C PRO A 80 2.33 -11.36 -3.34
N GLY A 81 1.27 -10.97 -4.07
CA GLY A 81 -0.12 -11.27 -3.74
C GLY A 81 -1.03 -10.05 -3.94
N GLY A 82 -2.33 -10.21 -3.68
CA GLY A 82 -3.26 -9.11 -3.44
C GLY A 82 -4.62 -9.55 -2.86
N LEU A 83 -5.59 -8.66 -2.83
CA LEU A 83 -6.87 -8.90 -2.17
C LEU A 83 -7.55 -10.21 -2.64
N VAL A 84 -8.04 -11.01 -1.68
CA VAL A 84 -8.71 -12.30 -1.98
C VAL A 84 -9.98 -12.10 -2.82
N SER A 85 -10.73 -11.01 -2.59
CA SER A 85 -11.90 -10.65 -3.41
C SER A 85 -11.49 -10.42 -4.86
N THR A 86 -10.53 -9.52 -5.10
CA THR A 86 -10.01 -9.22 -6.43
C THR A 86 -9.45 -10.47 -7.12
N THR A 87 -8.79 -11.35 -6.36
CA THR A 87 -8.27 -12.63 -6.87
C THR A 87 -9.39 -13.51 -7.44
N LYS A 88 -10.52 -13.62 -6.73
CA LYS A 88 -11.70 -14.36 -7.21
C LYS A 88 -12.36 -13.69 -8.40
N ASP A 89 -12.39 -12.37 -8.42
CA ASP A 89 -12.94 -11.60 -9.55
C ASP A 89 -12.09 -11.80 -10.82
N ILE A 90 -10.76 -11.88 -10.69
CA ILE A 90 -9.85 -12.21 -11.81
C ILE A 90 -10.08 -13.65 -12.29
N LEU A 91 -10.24 -14.62 -11.39
CA LEU A 91 -10.58 -15.99 -11.78
C LEU A 91 -11.94 -16.08 -12.49
N THR A 92 -12.90 -15.24 -12.09
CA THR A 92 -14.20 -15.14 -12.76
C THR A 92 -14.06 -14.51 -14.14
N LEU A 93 -13.29 -13.42 -14.26
CA LEU A 93 -12.92 -12.79 -15.52
C LEU A 93 -12.29 -13.81 -16.49
N PHE A 94 -11.46 -14.72 -15.97
CA PHE A 94 -10.86 -15.78 -16.78
C PHE A 94 -11.90 -16.74 -17.39
N GLY A 95 -13.02 -16.96 -16.71
CA GLY A 95 -14.13 -17.75 -17.22
C GLY A 95 -15.06 -17.00 -18.18
N GLU A 96 -15.08 -15.67 -18.17
CA GLU A 96 -15.98 -14.83 -18.98
C GLU A 96 -15.59 -14.76 -20.47
N TYR A 97 -14.31 -15.00 -20.79
CA TYR A 97 -13.77 -14.79 -22.14
C TYR A 97 -13.35 -16.10 -22.80
N SER A 98 -13.75 -16.29 -24.06
CA SER A 98 -13.35 -17.43 -24.89
C SER A 98 -11.95 -17.28 -25.52
N ILE A 99 -11.07 -16.50 -24.89
CA ILE A 99 -9.70 -16.26 -25.35
C ILE A 99 -8.74 -17.04 -24.42
N PRO A 100 -7.83 -17.88 -24.96
CA PRO A 100 -6.80 -18.54 -24.16
C PRO A 100 -5.98 -17.54 -23.34
N MET A 101 -5.83 -17.82 -22.05
CA MET A 101 -4.96 -17.05 -21.17
C MET A 101 -3.77 -17.87 -20.74
N ILE A 102 -2.60 -17.31 -20.99
CA ILE A 102 -1.32 -17.90 -20.68
C ILE A 102 -0.72 -17.04 -19.56
N VAL A 103 -0.30 -17.64 -18.46
CA VAL A 103 0.43 -16.95 -17.40
C VAL A 103 1.90 -17.34 -17.50
N TRP A 104 2.79 -16.36 -17.42
CA TRP A 104 4.23 -16.56 -17.41
C TRP A 104 4.85 -15.82 -16.22
N ILE A 105 5.38 -16.58 -15.26
CA ILE A 105 6.06 -16.03 -14.09
C ILE A 105 7.49 -15.67 -14.52
N THR A 106 7.79 -14.38 -14.57
CA THR A 106 8.99 -13.82 -15.22
C THR A 106 9.20 -12.36 -14.78
N PRO A 107 10.42 -11.79 -14.83
CA PRO A 107 11.72 -12.40 -15.19
C PRO A 107 12.27 -13.34 -14.10
N GLU A 108 13.51 -13.81 -14.26
CA GLU A 108 14.26 -14.45 -13.17
C GLU A 108 14.17 -13.62 -11.87
N GLY A 109 13.98 -14.29 -10.73
CA GLY A 109 13.75 -13.66 -9.43
C GLY A 109 12.30 -13.21 -9.18
N ALA A 110 11.41 -13.27 -10.19
CA ALA A 110 9.99 -13.02 -10.00
C ALA A 110 9.30 -14.12 -9.20
N SER A 111 8.18 -13.75 -8.57
CA SER A 111 7.34 -14.67 -7.81
C SER A 111 5.87 -14.56 -8.22
N ALA A 112 5.14 -15.67 -8.10
CA ALA A 112 3.68 -15.65 -8.07
C ALA A 112 3.22 -16.17 -6.70
N THR A 113 3.31 -15.29 -5.71
CA THR A 113 2.96 -15.59 -4.32
C THR A 113 1.51 -15.24 -4.03
N SER A 114 0.90 -15.95 -3.09
CA SER A 114 -0.44 -15.67 -2.59
C SER A 114 -1.51 -15.61 -3.69
N ALA A 115 -2.10 -14.44 -3.96
CA ALA A 115 -3.03 -14.24 -5.06
C ALA A 115 -2.45 -14.67 -6.41
N GLY A 116 -1.15 -14.46 -6.65
CA GLY A 116 -0.49 -14.85 -7.90
C GLY A 116 -0.56 -16.36 -8.16
N ALA A 117 -0.33 -17.19 -7.14
CA ALA A 117 -0.46 -18.64 -7.24
C ALA A 117 -1.90 -19.07 -7.52
N ILE A 118 -2.86 -18.42 -6.87
CA ILE A 118 -4.30 -18.68 -7.04
C ILE A 118 -4.75 -18.33 -8.46
N ILE A 119 -4.38 -17.14 -8.97
CA ILE A 119 -4.68 -16.72 -10.36
C ILE A 119 -4.03 -17.67 -11.36
N SER A 120 -2.78 -18.04 -11.13
CA SER A 120 -2.02 -18.97 -11.99
C SER A 120 -2.69 -20.34 -12.11
N SER A 121 -3.42 -20.79 -11.08
CA SER A 121 -4.18 -22.04 -11.11
C SER A 121 -5.29 -22.05 -12.18
N GLY A 122 -5.87 -20.88 -12.47
CA GLY A 122 -6.94 -20.70 -13.45
C GLY A 122 -6.48 -20.52 -14.90
N ALA A 123 -5.17 -20.29 -15.12
CA ALA A 123 -4.61 -20.07 -16.46
C ALA A 123 -4.82 -21.27 -17.39
N HIS A 124 -5.01 -21.05 -18.68
CA HIS A 124 -5.09 -22.16 -19.65
C HIS A 124 -3.73 -22.82 -19.82
N LEU A 125 -2.66 -22.02 -19.90
CA LEU A 125 -1.28 -22.49 -19.84
C LEU A 125 -0.49 -21.66 -18.81
N LEU A 126 0.45 -22.30 -18.12
CA LEU A 126 1.28 -21.68 -17.09
C LEU A 126 2.73 -22.03 -17.35
N PHE A 127 3.58 -21.01 -17.45
CA PHE A 127 5.01 -21.12 -17.66
C PHE A 127 5.77 -20.37 -16.56
N MET A 128 7.00 -20.78 -16.30
CA MET A 128 7.91 -20.12 -15.36
C MET A 128 9.27 -19.89 -15.99
N SER A 129 9.90 -18.77 -15.70
CA SER A 129 11.34 -18.62 -15.94
C SER A 129 12.14 -19.37 -14.86
N PRO A 130 13.30 -19.97 -15.20
CA PRO A 130 14.32 -20.35 -14.22
C PRO A 130 14.53 -19.28 -13.14
N GLY A 131 14.77 -19.72 -11.90
CA GLY A 131 14.96 -18.80 -10.77
C GLY A 131 13.69 -18.08 -10.27
N THR A 132 12.50 -18.50 -10.72
CA THR A 132 11.20 -18.00 -10.20
C THR A 132 10.53 -18.99 -9.25
N ASN A 133 9.56 -18.51 -8.48
CA ASN A 133 8.79 -19.33 -7.54
C ASN A 133 7.26 -19.10 -7.64
N ILE A 134 6.49 -20.08 -7.18
CA ILE A 134 5.02 -20.04 -7.10
C ILE A 134 4.54 -20.71 -5.80
N GLY A 135 3.62 -20.06 -5.07
CA GLY A 135 2.96 -20.66 -3.91
C GLY A 135 2.69 -19.68 -2.77
N ALA A 136 2.90 -20.14 -1.53
CA ALA A 136 2.63 -19.40 -0.29
C ALA A 136 1.27 -18.68 -0.32
N ALA A 137 0.20 -19.49 -0.48
CA ALA A 137 -1.13 -19.04 -0.82
C ALA A 137 -2.18 -19.20 0.28
N THR A 138 -1.75 -19.39 1.52
CA THR A 138 -2.64 -19.47 2.68
C THR A 138 -3.29 -18.11 2.95
N PRO A 139 -4.64 -18.00 2.93
CA PRO A 139 -5.33 -16.78 3.29
C PRO A 139 -5.10 -16.42 4.75
N ILE A 140 -4.68 -15.18 4.95
CA ILE A 140 -4.63 -14.54 6.26
C ILE A 140 -5.93 -13.74 6.43
N THR A 141 -6.85 -14.26 7.24
CA THR A 141 -8.11 -13.58 7.57
C THR A 141 -7.97 -12.79 8.87
N LEU A 142 -8.70 -11.67 8.92
CA LEU A 142 -8.76 -10.61 9.94
C LEU A 142 -9.11 -11.06 11.39
N SER A 143 -9.04 -12.34 11.74
CA SER A 143 -9.36 -12.83 13.08
C SER A 143 -8.29 -13.78 13.58
N GLY A 144 -7.29 -13.19 14.24
CA GLY A 144 -6.42 -13.87 15.19
C GLY A 144 -5.03 -14.19 14.65
N ASP A 145 -4.15 -13.20 14.70
CA ASP A 145 -2.71 -13.47 14.84
C ASP A 145 -2.21 -12.93 16.19
N LEU A 146 -2.43 -13.74 17.21
CA LEU A 146 -1.62 -13.82 18.43
C LEU A 146 -1.11 -15.27 18.64
N ASP A 147 -1.25 -16.13 17.63
CA ASP A 147 -0.98 -17.57 17.73
C ASP A 147 0.19 -18.02 16.83
N GLY A 148 0.67 -17.20 15.88
CA GLY A 148 1.86 -17.49 15.07
C GLY A 148 3.14 -17.66 15.90
N GLU A 149 3.41 -16.72 16.81
CA GLU A 149 4.57 -16.79 17.71
C GLU A 149 4.42 -17.88 18.78
N LYS A 150 3.19 -18.23 19.19
CA LYS A 150 2.97 -19.28 20.19
C LYS A 150 3.10 -20.69 19.62
N LYS A 151 2.85 -20.92 18.33
CA LYS A 151 2.89 -22.30 17.76
C LYS A 151 4.30 -22.84 17.55
N GLN A 152 5.31 -21.98 17.46
CA GLN A 152 6.69 -22.40 17.32
C GLN A 152 7.27 -22.76 18.70
N ASN A 153 7.11 -21.89 19.70
CA ASN A 153 7.51 -22.18 21.09
C ASN A 153 6.70 -23.32 21.72
N SER A 154 5.39 -23.43 21.46
CA SER A 154 4.56 -24.52 22.03
C SER A 154 4.72 -25.87 21.34
N ARG A 155 5.49 -25.98 20.24
CA ARG A 155 5.87 -27.27 19.65
C ARG A 155 7.11 -27.82 20.32
N GLU A 156 8.11 -26.97 20.54
CA GLU A 156 9.32 -27.30 21.30
C GLU A 156 9.00 -27.61 22.76
N GLU A 157 8.17 -26.79 23.43
CA GLU A 157 7.73 -27.05 24.80
C GLU A 157 6.84 -28.30 24.92
N LYS A 158 6.05 -28.64 23.88
CA LYS A 158 5.20 -29.85 23.92
C LYS A 158 5.98 -31.12 23.65
N GLU A 159 7.04 -31.10 22.84
CA GLU A 159 7.89 -32.28 22.65
C GLU A 159 8.70 -32.58 23.93
N GLU A 160 9.20 -31.57 24.63
CA GLU A 160 9.84 -31.75 25.94
C GLU A 160 8.86 -32.21 27.04
N GLU A 161 7.65 -31.63 27.11
CA GLU A 161 6.64 -32.01 28.12
C GLU A 161 6.01 -33.40 27.82
N LEU A 162 5.99 -33.85 26.55
CA LEU A 162 5.55 -35.20 26.18
C LEU A 162 6.58 -36.27 26.54
N ASP A 163 7.88 -35.99 26.38
CA ASP A 163 8.95 -36.91 26.79
C ASP A 163 9.07 -37.00 28.32
N GLU A 164 8.91 -35.87 29.03
CA GLU A 164 8.93 -35.83 30.50
C GLU A 164 7.69 -36.53 31.09
N LYS A 165 6.50 -36.31 30.53
CA LYS A 165 5.28 -37.05 30.92
C LYS A 165 5.32 -38.51 30.53
N ALA A 166 5.98 -38.90 29.43
CA ALA A 166 6.16 -40.31 29.07
C ALA A 166 7.09 -41.03 30.06
N GLN A 167 8.16 -40.37 30.54
CA GLN A 167 9.04 -40.91 31.59
C GLN A 167 8.37 -40.95 32.97
N LEU A 168 7.57 -39.94 33.31
CA LEU A 168 6.82 -39.89 34.57
C LEU A 168 5.66 -40.91 34.60
N LYS A 169 5.02 -41.14 33.46
CA LYS A 169 3.93 -42.13 33.34
C LYS A 169 4.45 -43.56 33.35
N LYS A 170 5.65 -43.81 32.80
CA LYS A 170 6.33 -45.11 32.88
C LYS A 170 6.75 -45.46 34.31
N SER A 171 7.16 -44.45 35.09
CA SER A 171 7.48 -44.61 36.52
C SER A 171 6.24 -44.68 37.43
N LEU A 172 5.13 -44.03 37.08
CA LEU A 172 3.85 -44.16 37.79
C LEU A 172 3.10 -45.47 37.48
N GLU A 173 3.17 -45.97 36.24
CA GLU A 173 2.54 -47.25 35.84
C GLU A 173 3.24 -48.46 36.49
N GLU A 174 4.53 -48.33 36.84
CA GLU A 174 5.25 -49.31 37.67
C GLU A 174 4.86 -49.24 39.17
N MET A 175 4.29 -48.12 39.63
CA MET A 175 3.97 -47.90 41.05
C MET A 175 2.49 -48.12 41.42
N ILE A 176 1.58 -48.17 40.44
CA ILE A 176 0.12 -48.24 40.71
C ILE A 176 -0.49 -49.50 40.09
N THR A 177 -0.14 -50.65 40.66
CA THR A 177 -1.05 -51.79 40.76
C THR A 177 -1.89 -51.65 42.03
N SER A 178 -2.95 -50.83 41.98
CA SER A 178 -4.25 -51.12 42.63
C SER A 178 -5.20 -49.90 42.60
N LYS A 179 -6.43 -50.19 42.15
CA LYS A 179 -7.71 -49.51 42.44
C LYS A 179 -7.88 -48.00 42.12
N GLY A 180 -8.67 -47.74 41.07
CA GLY A 180 -10.06 -47.28 41.28
C GLY A 180 -10.40 -45.78 41.13
N GLN A 181 -11.10 -45.50 40.03
CA GLN A 181 -12.22 -44.54 39.83
C GLN A 181 -12.01 -43.00 39.81
N LYS A 182 -12.29 -42.46 38.60
CA LYS A 182 -13.18 -41.35 38.21
C LYS A 182 -13.27 -40.09 39.11
N GLU A 183 -13.05 -38.95 38.47
CA GLU A 183 -13.95 -37.79 38.60
C GLU A 183 -13.98 -36.91 37.32
N LYS A 184 -15.19 -36.51 36.93
CA LYS A 184 -15.51 -35.56 35.84
C LYS A 184 -15.73 -34.17 36.46
N LYS A 185 -15.10 -33.13 35.92
CA LYS A 185 -15.60 -31.74 35.81
C LYS A 185 -14.96 -31.17 34.54
N GLY A 186 -15.61 -30.45 33.63
CA GLY A 186 -16.79 -29.61 33.74
C GLY A 186 -16.47 -28.38 32.90
N SER A 187 -16.96 -28.39 31.66
CA SER A 187 -16.83 -27.32 30.66
C SER A 187 -17.47 -26.01 31.12
N LYS A 188 -16.84 -24.87 30.81
CA LYS A 188 -17.45 -23.74 30.08
C LYS A 188 -16.50 -22.54 29.95
N SER A 189 -16.12 -22.23 28.71
CA SER A 189 -15.95 -20.86 28.17
C SER A 189 -15.14 -20.96 26.86
N ASN A 190 -15.81 -20.92 25.70
CA ASN A 190 -15.22 -20.55 24.40
C ASN A 190 -16.31 -20.55 23.32
N SER A 191 -17.15 -19.52 23.25
CA SER A 191 -18.16 -19.38 22.17
C SER A 191 -17.74 -18.42 21.06
N SER A 192 -16.82 -17.48 21.31
CA SER A 192 -16.34 -16.53 20.30
C SER A 192 -15.11 -17.03 19.53
N LYS A 193 -14.20 -17.76 20.19
CA LYS A 193 -12.97 -18.31 19.58
C LYS A 193 -13.26 -19.42 18.55
N ASP A 194 -14.32 -20.19 18.77
CA ASP A 194 -14.69 -21.32 17.92
C ASP A 194 -15.25 -20.84 16.56
N MET A 195 -16.13 -19.83 16.57
CA MET A 195 -16.73 -19.28 15.34
C MET A 195 -15.71 -18.66 14.38
N GLY A 196 -14.73 -17.90 14.89
CA GLY A 196 -13.68 -17.31 14.05
C GLY A 196 -12.76 -18.37 13.42
N SER A 197 -12.45 -19.44 14.17
CA SER A 197 -11.65 -20.56 13.68
C SER A 197 -12.39 -21.37 12.62
N ASP A 198 -13.71 -21.53 12.77
CA ASP A 198 -14.55 -22.27 11.83
C ASP A 198 -14.77 -21.50 10.53
N LEU A 199 -14.94 -20.17 10.58
CA LEU A 199 -15.04 -19.33 9.38
C LEU A 199 -13.74 -19.34 8.57
N LYS A 200 -12.58 -19.28 9.24
CA LYS A 200 -11.27 -19.39 8.57
C LYS A 200 -11.09 -20.73 7.88
N LYS A 201 -11.42 -21.83 8.57
CA LYS A 201 -11.37 -23.18 7.98
C LYS A 201 -12.30 -23.31 6.78
N LYS A 202 -13.53 -22.78 6.86
CA LYS A 202 -14.47 -22.76 5.73
C LYS A 202 -13.89 -21.99 4.54
N ALA A 203 -13.39 -20.78 4.75
CA ALA A 203 -12.78 -19.98 3.69
C ALA A 203 -11.57 -20.67 3.04
N ILE A 204 -10.69 -21.29 3.84
CA ILE A 204 -9.56 -22.07 3.32
C ILE A 204 -10.05 -23.26 2.51
N ASN A 205 -11.01 -24.04 3.02
CA ASN A 205 -11.54 -25.21 2.34
C ASN A 205 -12.25 -24.83 1.03
N ASP A 206 -13.00 -23.74 1.01
CA ASP A 206 -13.67 -23.22 -0.18
C ASP A 206 -12.64 -22.82 -1.25
N LEU A 207 -11.58 -22.12 -0.85
CA LEU A 207 -10.51 -21.71 -1.76
C LEU A 207 -9.71 -22.91 -2.28
N VAL A 208 -9.39 -23.87 -1.41
CA VAL A 208 -8.77 -25.15 -1.77
C VAL A 208 -9.62 -25.88 -2.80
N ALA A 209 -10.93 -25.98 -2.58
CA ALA A 209 -11.84 -26.65 -3.50
C ALA A 209 -11.87 -25.95 -4.86
N LEU A 210 -11.97 -24.62 -4.87
CA LEU A 210 -11.95 -23.80 -6.09
C LEU A 210 -10.66 -24.00 -6.89
N VAL A 211 -9.51 -23.79 -6.24
CA VAL A 211 -8.20 -23.85 -6.89
C VAL A 211 -7.87 -25.26 -7.37
N LYS A 212 -8.19 -26.28 -6.56
CA LYS A 212 -8.02 -27.68 -6.96
C LYS A 212 -8.90 -28.02 -8.16
N SER A 213 -10.17 -27.60 -8.15
CA SER A 213 -11.09 -27.82 -9.28
C SER A 213 -10.60 -27.15 -10.57
N LEU A 214 -10.20 -25.88 -10.48
CA LEU A 214 -9.69 -25.13 -11.63
C LEU A 214 -8.41 -25.74 -12.19
N SER A 215 -7.38 -25.93 -11.36
CA SER A 215 -6.10 -26.48 -11.81
C SER A 215 -6.23 -27.90 -12.38
N SER A 216 -7.05 -28.76 -11.78
CA SER A 216 -7.35 -30.09 -12.33
C SER A 216 -8.09 -30.04 -13.66
N ALA A 217 -9.04 -29.11 -13.84
CA ALA A 217 -9.70 -28.87 -15.12
C ALA A 217 -8.74 -28.37 -16.21
N ARG A 218 -7.56 -27.86 -15.84
CA ARG A 218 -6.47 -27.46 -16.74
C ARG A 218 -5.39 -28.53 -16.92
N GLY A 219 -5.62 -29.75 -16.42
CA GLY A 219 -4.66 -30.86 -16.53
C GLY A 219 -3.43 -30.73 -15.63
N ARG A 220 -3.50 -29.92 -14.56
CA ARG A 220 -2.42 -29.74 -13.59
C ARG A 220 -2.64 -30.55 -12.32
N ASN A 221 -1.59 -30.70 -11.54
CA ASN A 221 -1.64 -31.32 -10.23
C ASN A 221 -2.34 -30.40 -9.21
N GLY A 222 -3.66 -30.50 -9.12
CA GLY A 222 -4.47 -29.66 -8.24
C GLY A 222 -4.26 -29.91 -6.75
N GLU A 223 -3.70 -31.06 -6.34
CA GLU A 223 -3.33 -31.28 -4.94
C GLU A 223 -2.14 -30.41 -4.53
N MET A 224 -1.17 -30.21 -5.44
CA MET A 224 -0.03 -29.35 -5.18
C MET A 224 -0.44 -27.88 -5.05
N PHE A 225 -1.40 -27.42 -5.86
CA PHE A 225 -1.99 -26.09 -5.67
C PHE A 225 -2.78 -25.97 -4.35
N ALA A 226 -3.50 -27.02 -3.96
CA ALA A 226 -4.17 -27.06 -2.65
C ALA A 226 -3.15 -27.02 -1.49
N GLU A 227 -1.98 -27.64 -1.65
CA GLU A 227 -0.90 -27.61 -0.67
C GLU A 227 -0.38 -26.18 -0.43
N MET A 228 -0.24 -25.37 -1.50
CA MET A 228 0.17 -23.96 -1.39
C MET A 228 -0.75 -23.16 -0.47
N ILE A 229 -2.03 -23.52 -0.41
CA ILE A 229 -3.07 -22.86 0.38
C ILE A 229 -3.18 -23.43 1.80
N LYS A 230 -3.02 -24.75 1.97
CA LYS A 230 -3.14 -25.41 3.28
C LYS A 230 -1.89 -25.21 4.14
N ASN A 231 -0.73 -25.34 3.52
CA ASN A 231 0.57 -25.45 4.20
C ASN A 231 1.51 -24.29 3.89
N ALA A 232 1.04 -23.26 3.16
CA ALA A 232 1.87 -22.15 2.68
C ALA A 232 3.10 -22.61 1.87
N SER A 233 3.04 -23.77 1.21
CA SER A 233 4.18 -24.29 0.43
C SER A 233 4.46 -23.43 -0.80
N SER A 234 5.73 -23.36 -1.18
CA SER A 234 6.20 -22.68 -2.39
C SER A 234 7.09 -23.62 -3.21
N PHE A 235 7.05 -23.49 -4.53
CA PHE A 235 7.77 -24.34 -5.47
C PHE A 235 8.58 -23.50 -6.45
N GLU A 236 9.86 -23.84 -6.58
CA GLU A 236 10.74 -23.33 -7.62
C GLU A 236 10.35 -23.88 -8.99
N ALA A 237 10.68 -23.18 -10.07
CA ALA A 237 10.30 -23.52 -11.45
C ALA A 237 10.58 -25.00 -11.83
N GLU A 238 11.75 -25.53 -11.49
CA GLU A 238 12.11 -26.92 -11.80
C GLU A 238 11.25 -27.94 -11.05
N VAL A 239 11.01 -27.70 -9.76
CA VAL A 239 10.17 -28.56 -8.91
C VAL A 239 8.73 -28.46 -9.37
N ALA A 240 8.27 -27.26 -9.73
CA ALA A 240 6.92 -27.03 -10.24
C ALA A 240 6.68 -27.80 -11.55
N LEU A 241 7.66 -27.83 -12.46
CA LEU A 241 7.58 -28.62 -13.68
C LEU A 241 7.50 -30.12 -13.37
N LYS A 242 8.40 -30.64 -12.53
CA LYS A 242 8.44 -32.07 -12.15
C LYS A 242 7.15 -32.52 -11.47
N LYS A 243 6.51 -31.64 -10.69
CA LYS A 243 5.25 -31.94 -9.99
C LYS A 243 3.99 -31.72 -10.83
N GLY A 244 4.12 -31.29 -12.09
CA GLY A 244 2.99 -31.04 -12.98
C GLY A 244 2.17 -29.80 -12.59
N LEU A 245 2.80 -28.81 -11.96
CA LEU A 245 2.20 -27.51 -11.65
C LEU A 245 2.22 -26.57 -12.86
N ILE A 246 3.20 -26.70 -13.74
CA ILE A 246 3.38 -25.81 -14.91
C ILE A 246 3.51 -26.61 -16.20
N ASN A 247 3.25 -25.95 -17.32
CA ASN A 247 3.26 -26.55 -18.66
C ASN A 247 4.64 -26.55 -19.32
N GLY A 248 5.59 -25.73 -18.83
CA GLY A 248 6.95 -25.63 -19.32
C GLY A 248 7.75 -24.51 -18.63
N MET A 249 9.04 -24.45 -18.90
CA MET A 249 9.92 -23.36 -18.47
C MET A 249 10.44 -22.58 -19.69
N CYS A 250 10.47 -21.25 -19.60
CA CYS A 250 10.90 -20.37 -20.69
C CYS A 250 11.61 -19.13 -20.13
N ASN A 251 12.72 -18.73 -20.75
CA ASN A 251 13.47 -17.51 -20.41
C ASN A 251 13.04 -16.31 -21.23
N THR A 252 12.54 -16.55 -22.45
CA THR A 252 12.18 -15.48 -23.39
C THR A 252 10.77 -15.65 -23.92
N LEU A 253 10.18 -14.55 -24.40
CA LEU A 253 8.88 -14.57 -25.05
C LEU A 253 8.89 -15.49 -26.28
N GLU A 254 9.98 -15.50 -27.04
CA GLU A 254 10.12 -16.35 -28.22
C GLU A 254 10.10 -17.85 -27.85
N GLU A 255 10.82 -18.24 -26.79
CA GLU A 255 10.77 -19.62 -26.27
C GLU A 255 9.37 -20.01 -25.81
N LEU A 256 8.67 -19.10 -25.11
CA LEU A 256 7.31 -19.33 -24.67
C LEU A 256 6.36 -19.52 -25.86
N LEU A 257 6.44 -18.65 -26.86
CA LEU A 257 5.62 -18.75 -28.07
C LEU A 257 5.87 -20.06 -28.80
N LYS A 258 7.14 -20.49 -28.95
CA LYS A 258 7.49 -21.82 -29.49
C LYS A 258 6.88 -22.95 -28.67
N ALA A 259 6.86 -22.82 -27.34
CA ALA A 259 6.29 -23.82 -26.44
C ALA A 259 4.75 -23.91 -26.50
N LEU A 260 4.07 -22.97 -27.15
CA LEU A 260 2.62 -23.04 -27.40
C LEU A 260 2.27 -24.02 -28.54
N GLU A 261 3.19 -24.26 -29.47
CA GLU A 261 2.94 -25.10 -30.64
C GLU A 261 2.48 -26.51 -30.22
N GLY A 262 1.31 -26.91 -30.71
CA GLY A 262 0.74 -28.23 -30.47
C GLY A 262 0.18 -28.45 -29.07
N LYS A 263 0.16 -27.44 -28.18
CA LYS A 263 -0.44 -27.57 -26.84
C LYS A 263 -1.96 -27.64 -26.94
N GLU A 264 -2.55 -28.51 -26.13
CA GLU A 264 -3.99 -28.66 -26.00
C GLU A 264 -4.49 -27.91 -24.76
N ILE A 265 -5.61 -27.20 -24.93
CA ILE A 265 -6.29 -26.47 -23.86
C ILE A 265 -7.79 -26.75 -23.92
N ILE A 266 -8.47 -26.64 -22.78
CA ILE A 266 -9.93 -26.71 -22.70
C ILE A 266 -10.47 -25.27 -22.60
N LEU A 267 -11.26 -24.84 -23.58
CA LEU A 267 -11.92 -23.53 -23.60
C LEU A 267 -13.42 -23.75 -23.67
N HIS A 268 -14.16 -23.31 -22.64
CA HIS A 268 -15.62 -23.46 -22.55
C HIS A 268 -16.13 -24.90 -22.78
N GLY A 269 -15.34 -25.90 -22.38
CA GLY A 269 -15.65 -27.32 -22.56
C GLY A 269 -15.17 -27.92 -23.88
N GLU A 270 -14.70 -27.11 -24.83
CA GLU A 270 -14.11 -27.57 -26.08
C GLU A 270 -12.60 -27.80 -25.94
N LYS A 271 -12.10 -28.92 -26.45
CA LYS A 271 -10.65 -29.15 -26.59
C LYS A 271 -10.15 -28.42 -27.83
N ILE A 272 -9.20 -27.52 -27.61
CA ILE A 272 -8.59 -26.68 -28.64
C ILE A 272 -7.09 -26.94 -28.68
N ARG A 273 -6.54 -27.15 -29.87
CA ARG A 273 -5.11 -27.30 -30.10
C ARG A 273 -4.51 -26.00 -30.65
N LEU A 274 -3.49 -25.48 -29.99
CA LEU A 274 -2.81 -24.26 -30.41
C LEU A 274 -1.83 -24.56 -31.55
N LYS A 275 -1.86 -23.74 -32.60
CA LYS A 275 -0.91 -23.77 -33.72
C LYS A 275 -0.35 -22.38 -33.97
N LEU A 276 0.90 -22.31 -34.37
CA LEU A 276 1.58 -21.09 -34.80
C LEU A 276 1.50 -20.95 -36.34
N PRO A 277 1.76 -19.74 -36.88
CA PRO A 277 1.90 -19.55 -38.31
C PRO A 277 2.92 -20.53 -38.92
N SER A 278 2.53 -21.23 -39.99
CA SER A 278 3.39 -22.22 -40.66
C SER A 278 4.67 -21.59 -41.25
N GLU A 279 4.56 -20.33 -41.69
CA GLU A 279 5.71 -19.52 -42.12
C GLU A 279 6.18 -18.63 -40.97
N GLY A 280 7.45 -18.74 -40.58
CA GLY A 280 8.06 -17.93 -39.52
C GLY A 280 7.79 -18.39 -38.07
N GLY A 281 6.84 -19.31 -37.84
CA GLY A 281 6.59 -19.91 -36.53
C GLY A 281 6.35 -18.85 -35.45
N ALA A 282 7.06 -18.97 -34.33
CA ALA A 282 6.97 -18.01 -33.21
C ALA A 282 7.37 -16.57 -33.58
N GLN A 283 8.23 -16.37 -34.59
CA GLN A 283 8.68 -15.04 -35.00
C GLN A 283 7.63 -14.30 -35.83
N ALA A 284 6.72 -15.04 -36.47
CA ALA A 284 5.59 -14.48 -37.21
C ALA A 284 4.43 -14.05 -36.28
N VAL A 285 4.47 -14.41 -35.00
CA VAL A 285 3.45 -14.03 -34.03
C VAL A 285 3.60 -12.56 -33.65
N HIS A 286 2.58 -11.77 -33.96
CA HIS A 286 2.55 -10.36 -33.59
C HIS A 286 2.15 -10.21 -32.11
N SER A 287 3.14 -9.94 -31.26
CA SER A 287 2.92 -9.63 -29.84
C SER A 287 2.74 -8.12 -29.63
N VAL A 288 1.65 -7.73 -28.97
CA VAL A 288 1.34 -6.33 -28.67
C VAL A 288 1.29 -6.16 -27.16
N GLU A 289 2.11 -5.27 -26.62
CA GLU A 289 2.05 -4.94 -25.19
C GLU A 289 0.90 -3.96 -24.92
N HIS A 290 0.09 -4.26 -23.90
CA HIS A 290 -0.91 -3.34 -23.39
C HIS A 290 -0.38 -2.67 -22.13
N LYS A 291 -0.27 -1.36 -22.17
CA LYS A 291 0.14 -0.54 -21.03
C LYS A 291 -1.08 -0.08 -20.26
N MET A 292 -0.92 0.09 -18.96
CA MET A 292 -1.94 0.73 -18.12
C MET A 292 -2.21 2.16 -18.61
N ASP A 293 -3.45 2.59 -18.51
CA ASP A 293 -3.82 3.99 -18.74
C ASP A 293 -3.45 4.88 -17.53
N LEU A 294 -3.59 6.19 -17.67
CA LEU A 294 -3.21 7.14 -16.62
C LEU A 294 -4.06 6.97 -15.35
N GLY A 295 -5.33 6.60 -15.49
CA GLY A 295 -6.22 6.37 -14.35
C GLY A 295 -5.83 5.12 -13.56
N GLN A 296 -5.49 4.03 -14.24
CA GLN A 296 -5.01 2.78 -13.68
C GLN A 296 -3.63 2.94 -13.04
N VAL A 297 -2.72 3.68 -13.69
CA VAL A 297 -1.42 4.01 -13.09
C VAL A 297 -1.62 4.79 -11.80
N LEU A 298 -2.49 5.81 -11.80
CA LEU A 298 -2.80 6.55 -10.59
C LEU A 298 -3.43 5.66 -9.52
N LEU A 299 -4.38 4.79 -9.89
CA LEU A 299 -5.04 3.89 -8.95
C LEU A 299 -4.08 2.86 -8.36
N ASP A 300 -3.15 2.31 -9.14
CA ASP A 300 -2.11 1.38 -8.66
C ASP A 300 -1.13 2.10 -7.72
N VAL A 301 -0.75 3.34 -8.07
CA VAL A 301 0.04 4.23 -7.22
C VAL A 301 -0.68 4.53 -5.90
N PHE A 302 -1.98 4.83 -5.93
CA PHE A 302 -2.76 5.11 -4.72
C PHE A 302 -3.10 3.86 -3.91
N ALA A 303 -3.13 2.69 -4.53
CA ALA A 303 -3.25 1.42 -3.83
C ALA A 303 -1.98 1.04 -3.07
N ASN A 304 -0.85 1.74 -3.30
CA ASN A 304 0.39 1.53 -2.56
C ASN A 304 0.37 2.26 -1.19
N PRO A 305 0.37 1.54 -0.06
CA PRO A 305 0.25 2.13 1.27
C PRO A 305 1.47 2.98 1.66
N SER A 306 2.66 2.61 1.22
CA SER A 306 3.89 3.37 1.48
C SER A 306 3.87 4.71 0.76
N LEU A 307 3.37 4.76 -0.48
CA LEU A 307 3.27 6.02 -1.22
C LEU A 307 2.19 6.93 -0.63
N ALA A 308 1.02 6.38 -0.28
CA ALA A 308 -0.04 7.11 0.41
C ALA A 308 0.46 7.75 1.72
N TYR A 309 1.28 7.01 2.48
CA TYR A 309 1.93 7.48 3.70
C TYR A 309 2.93 8.61 3.46
N ILE A 310 3.82 8.44 2.48
CA ILE A 310 4.83 9.46 2.17
C ILE A 310 4.14 10.75 1.75
N LEU A 311 3.12 10.68 0.89
CA LEU A 311 2.34 11.85 0.49
C LEU A 311 1.64 12.51 1.69
N PHE A 312 1.14 11.72 2.65
CA PHE A 312 0.53 12.24 3.86
C PHE A 312 1.54 13.03 4.71
N ILE A 313 2.66 12.40 5.06
CA ILE A 313 3.68 13.02 5.91
C ILE A 313 4.34 14.21 5.23
N LEU A 314 4.64 14.09 3.93
CA LEU A 314 5.18 15.20 3.13
C LEU A 314 4.17 16.35 3.05
N GLY A 315 2.89 16.05 2.82
CA GLY A 315 1.82 17.03 2.78
C GLY A 315 1.71 17.79 4.11
N ALA A 316 1.68 17.07 5.23
CA ALA A 316 1.64 17.64 6.56
C ALA A 316 2.90 18.47 6.88
N ALA A 317 4.09 18.01 6.48
CA ALA A 317 5.35 18.74 6.63
C ALA A 317 5.38 20.03 5.82
N LEU A 318 4.90 20.02 4.57
CA LEU A 318 4.84 21.21 3.71
C LEU A 318 3.85 22.26 4.26
N ILE A 319 2.71 21.82 4.79
CA ILE A 319 1.78 22.69 5.51
C ILE A 319 2.46 23.28 6.75
N TYR A 320 3.17 22.47 7.54
CA TYR A 320 3.93 22.94 8.69
C TYR A 320 4.97 24.01 8.30
N LEU A 321 5.68 23.84 7.17
CA LEU A 321 6.64 24.82 6.67
C LEU A 321 6.00 26.15 6.28
N GLU A 322 4.82 26.12 5.63
CA GLU A 322 4.08 27.34 5.29
C GLU A 322 3.68 28.13 6.55
N PHE A 323 3.33 27.44 7.64
CA PHE A 323 3.05 28.11 8.93
C PHE A 323 4.29 28.74 9.57
N GLN A 324 5.49 28.17 9.37
CA GLN A 324 6.73 28.72 9.91
C GLN A 324 7.24 29.93 9.10
N ALA A 325 7.02 29.93 7.79
CA ALA A 325 7.45 30.98 6.88
C ALA A 325 6.26 31.49 6.04
N PRO A 326 5.33 32.24 6.65
CA PRO A 326 4.15 32.71 5.94
C PRO A 326 4.50 33.66 4.78
N GLY A 327 3.83 33.47 3.64
CA GLY A 327 3.90 34.37 2.48
C GLY A 327 4.43 33.72 1.20
N GLY A 328 4.86 32.45 1.26
CA GLY A 328 5.36 31.70 0.10
C GLY A 328 4.25 31.04 -0.72
N PHE A 329 3.16 30.59 -0.09
CA PHE A 329 2.02 29.81 -0.62
C PHE A 329 2.36 28.53 -1.41
N VAL A 330 3.57 28.37 -1.95
CA VAL A 330 4.02 27.23 -2.75
C VAL A 330 4.09 25.97 -1.89
N ALA A 331 4.64 26.08 -0.67
CA ALA A 331 4.69 24.95 0.26
C ALA A 331 3.28 24.59 0.71
N GLY A 332 2.47 25.57 1.10
CA GLY A 332 1.08 25.35 1.52
C GLY A 332 0.22 24.68 0.44
N ALA A 333 0.26 25.19 -0.79
CA ALA A 333 -0.50 24.64 -1.92
C ALA A 333 -0.04 23.23 -2.29
N SER A 334 1.28 23.01 -2.38
CA SER A 334 1.84 21.68 -2.66
C SER A 334 1.49 20.68 -1.54
N GLY A 335 1.54 21.13 -0.29
CA GLY A 335 1.15 20.34 0.87
C GLY A 335 -0.33 19.95 0.83
N ALA A 336 -1.22 20.89 0.51
CA ALA A 336 -2.65 20.63 0.38
C ALA A 336 -2.95 19.61 -0.73
N ILE A 337 -2.29 19.71 -1.89
CA ILE A 337 -2.43 18.74 -2.99
C ILE A 337 -1.97 17.35 -2.52
N CYS A 338 -0.80 17.25 -1.88
CA CYS A 338 -0.30 15.98 -1.34
C CYS A 338 -1.28 15.35 -0.33
N LEU A 339 -1.90 16.16 0.55
CA LEU A 339 -2.89 15.67 1.51
C LEU A 339 -4.19 15.22 0.83
N LEU A 340 -4.66 15.92 -0.22
CA LEU A 340 -5.83 15.49 -0.98
C LEU A 340 -5.58 14.16 -1.72
N LEU A 341 -4.42 14.02 -2.35
CA LEU A 341 -4.03 12.77 -3.03
C LEU A 341 -3.90 11.61 -2.05
N SER A 342 -3.28 11.86 -0.89
CA SER A 342 -3.21 10.87 0.19
C SER A 342 -4.61 10.50 0.70
N GLY A 343 -5.52 11.46 0.85
CA GLY A 343 -6.92 11.24 1.23
C GLY A 343 -7.69 10.36 0.24
N ILE A 344 -7.38 10.41 -1.05
CA ILE A 344 -7.95 9.50 -2.05
C ILE A 344 -7.43 8.08 -1.83
N ALA A 345 -6.12 7.90 -1.65
CA ALA A 345 -5.52 6.60 -1.36
C ALA A 345 -6.09 5.96 -0.09
N PHE A 346 -6.36 6.79 0.92
CA PHE A 346 -6.97 6.41 2.19
C PHE A 346 -8.39 5.85 2.07
N GLN A 347 -9.13 6.14 0.98
CA GLN A 347 -10.43 5.52 0.74
C GLN A 347 -10.32 4.04 0.38
N VAL A 348 -9.21 3.67 -0.26
CA VAL A 348 -8.94 2.30 -0.72
C VAL A 348 -8.26 1.49 0.38
N LEU A 349 -7.52 2.16 1.28
CA LEU A 349 -6.74 1.54 2.33
C LEU A 349 -7.51 1.47 3.68
N PRO A 350 -7.44 0.34 4.41
CA PRO A 350 -8.05 0.22 5.73
C PRO A 350 -7.27 1.04 6.77
N LEU A 351 -7.68 2.30 6.94
CA LEU A 351 -7.06 3.21 7.90
C LEU A 351 -7.49 2.97 9.34
N ASN A 352 -6.54 3.11 10.26
CA ASN A 352 -6.84 3.32 11.66
C ASN A 352 -6.95 4.82 11.97
N PHE A 353 -8.18 5.31 12.16
CA PHE A 353 -8.45 6.72 12.48
C PHE A 353 -7.79 7.20 13.78
N GLY A 354 -7.60 6.32 14.76
CA GLY A 354 -6.89 6.67 16.00
C GLY A 354 -5.40 6.91 15.74
N ALA A 355 -4.77 6.07 14.92
CA ALA A 355 -3.39 6.23 14.51
C ALA A 355 -3.19 7.47 13.62
N LEU A 356 -4.13 7.73 12.71
CA LEU A 356 -4.18 8.97 11.94
C LEU A 356 -4.24 10.20 12.87
N GLY A 357 -5.08 10.14 13.91
CA GLY A 357 -5.16 11.17 14.95
C GLY A 357 -3.84 11.41 15.67
N LEU A 358 -3.06 10.37 15.98
CA LEU A 358 -1.73 10.49 16.58
C LEU A 358 -0.73 11.19 15.65
N ILE A 359 -0.78 10.92 14.33
CA ILE A 359 0.07 11.63 13.38
C ILE A 359 -0.32 13.09 13.30
N ILE A 360 -1.61 13.41 13.18
CA ILE A 360 -2.08 14.81 13.17
C ILE A 360 -1.64 15.51 14.47
N LEU A 361 -1.80 14.85 15.62
CA LEU A 361 -1.35 15.36 16.92
C LEU A 361 0.16 15.65 16.91
N SER A 362 0.99 14.82 16.27
CA SER A 362 2.43 15.10 16.19
C SER A 362 2.75 16.44 15.53
N PHE A 363 2.11 16.76 14.39
CA PHE A 363 2.30 18.03 13.70
C PHE A 363 1.73 19.21 14.48
N VAL A 364 0.62 19.02 15.19
CA VAL A 364 0.07 20.03 16.10
C VAL A 364 1.05 20.31 17.25
N LEU A 365 1.65 19.29 17.86
CA LEU A 365 2.64 19.45 18.92
C LEU A 365 3.91 20.14 18.41
N PHE A 366 4.37 19.82 17.21
CA PHE A 366 5.48 20.52 16.57
C PHE A 366 5.16 21.99 16.32
N LEU A 367 3.94 22.30 15.88
CA LEU A 367 3.49 23.67 15.69
C LEU A 367 3.44 24.41 17.04
N LEU A 368 2.89 23.79 18.08
CA LEU A 368 2.76 24.38 19.42
C LEU A 368 4.12 24.70 20.05
N GLU A 369 5.17 23.91 19.82
CA GLU A 369 6.54 24.22 20.30
C GLU A 369 7.02 25.60 19.82
N THR A 370 6.59 26.03 18.63
CA THR A 370 7.03 27.31 18.07
C THR A 370 6.36 28.52 18.71
N TYR A 371 5.19 28.32 19.33
CA TYR A 371 4.48 29.36 20.09
C TYR A 371 4.73 29.25 21.59
N VAL A 372 4.94 28.04 22.10
CA VAL A 372 5.12 27.73 23.52
C VAL A 372 6.50 27.14 23.71
N SER A 373 7.37 27.87 24.42
CA SER A 373 8.71 27.40 24.74
C SER A 373 8.66 26.25 25.76
N SER A 374 8.65 25.01 25.27
CA SER A 374 8.64 23.80 26.10
C SER A 374 10.02 23.15 26.24
N TYR A 375 11.06 23.77 25.67
CA TYR A 375 12.44 23.28 25.64
C TYR A 375 12.54 21.88 25.00
N GLY A 376 11.73 21.61 23.97
CA GLY A 376 11.74 20.36 23.22
C GLY A 376 10.86 19.24 23.78
N LEU A 377 10.13 19.45 24.89
CA LEU A 377 9.22 18.43 25.43
C LEU A 377 8.09 18.09 24.44
N LEU A 378 7.48 19.10 23.81
CA LEU A 378 6.44 18.89 22.79
C LEU A 378 7.01 18.23 21.53
N VAL A 379 8.28 18.48 21.20
CA VAL A 379 8.96 17.79 20.08
C VAL A 379 9.14 16.31 20.38
N VAL A 380 9.56 15.95 21.59
CA VAL A 380 9.69 14.54 21.99
C VAL A 380 8.32 13.86 21.99
N ALA A 381 7.30 14.48 22.58
CA ALA A 381 5.93 13.97 22.58
C ALA A 381 5.36 13.85 21.15
N GLY A 382 5.67 14.81 20.27
CA GLY A 382 5.32 14.80 18.86
C GLY A 382 5.99 13.64 18.12
N LEU A 383 7.29 13.42 18.31
CA LEU A 383 8.01 12.30 17.70
C LEU A 383 7.48 10.94 18.16
N VAL A 384 7.19 10.79 19.46
CA VAL A 384 6.56 9.57 19.98
C VAL A 384 5.19 9.35 19.33
N SER A 385 4.36 10.39 19.26
CA SER A 385 3.05 10.34 18.61
C SER A 385 3.17 10.00 17.13
N LEU A 386 4.17 10.56 16.43
CA LEU A 386 4.44 10.28 15.03
C LEU A 386 4.85 8.82 14.82
N VAL A 387 5.73 8.27 15.68
CA VAL A 387 6.16 6.86 15.61
C VAL A 387 4.96 5.94 15.80
N PHE A 388 4.22 6.08 16.91
CA PHE A 388 3.07 5.23 17.17
C PHE A 388 1.97 5.40 16.12
N GLY A 389 1.64 6.63 15.75
CA GLY A 389 0.67 6.90 14.69
C GLY A 389 1.08 6.25 13.36
N SER A 390 2.34 6.36 12.96
CA SER A 390 2.83 5.81 11.68
C SER A 390 2.92 4.28 11.67
N LEU A 391 3.31 3.67 12.80
CA LEU A 391 3.35 2.20 12.93
C LEU A 391 1.95 1.57 12.92
N PHE A 392 0.94 2.29 13.42
CA PHE A 392 -0.43 1.79 13.51
C PHE A 392 -1.34 2.27 12.37
N LEU A 393 -0.88 3.16 11.46
CA LEU A 393 -1.72 3.84 10.47
C LEU A 393 -2.46 2.89 9.51
N TYR A 394 -1.72 1.94 8.90
CA TYR A 394 -2.27 0.90 8.01
C TYR A 394 -2.25 -0.47 8.65
N ARG A 395 -2.09 -0.54 9.98
CA ARG A 395 -2.12 -1.80 10.67
C ARG A 395 -3.55 -2.34 10.59
N SER A 396 -3.76 -3.19 9.60
CA SER A 396 -4.97 -3.98 9.40
C SER A 396 -4.61 -5.44 9.68
N ASP A 397 -5.53 -6.20 10.28
CA ASP A 397 -5.27 -7.60 10.64
C ASP A 397 -5.20 -8.54 9.41
N SER A 398 -5.32 -7.98 8.20
CA SER A 398 -5.00 -8.59 6.93
C SER A 398 -3.61 -8.12 6.54
N GLY A 399 -2.58 -8.93 6.79
CA GLY A 399 -1.17 -8.68 6.42
C GLY A 399 -0.92 -8.66 4.90
N TYR A 400 -1.84 -8.06 4.15
CA TYR A 400 -1.86 -7.97 2.70
C TYR A 400 -1.15 -6.70 2.20
N LEU A 401 -1.14 -5.66 3.04
CA LEU A 401 -0.37 -4.47 2.76
C LEU A 401 1.05 -4.70 3.28
N ASP A 402 1.98 -5.01 2.37
CA ASP A 402 3.43 -4.96 2.61
C ASP A 402 3.81 -3.51 2.91
N PHE A 403 3.50 -3.06 4.12
CA PHE A 403 3.88 -1.74 4.57
C PHE A 403 5.34 -1.81 4.95
N ASN A 404 6.20 -1.25 4.10
CA ASN A 404 7.62 -1.26 4.33
C ASN A 404 7.96 -0.41 5.57
N TYR A 405 8.20 -1.06 6.71
CA TYR A 405 8.57 -0.40 7.96
C TYR A 405 9.86 0.44 7.83
N ALA A 406 10.73 0.14 6.86
CA ALA A 406 11.89 0.99 6.57
C ALA A 406 11.48 2.40 6.12
N VAL A 407 10.34 2.53 5.41
CA VAL A 407 9.77 3.84 5.03
C VAL A 407 9.33 4.60 6.28
N VAL A 408 8.71 3.93 7.25
CA VAL A 408 8.32 4.56 8.52
C VAL A 408 9.54 5.06 9.27
N TYR A 409 10.53 4.19 9.52
CA TYR A 409 11.73 4.56 10.28
C TYR A 409 12.53 5.67 9.59
N SER A 410 12.72 5.60 8.27
CA SER A 410 13.42 6.65 7.52
C SER A 410 12.67 7.98 7.53
N THR A 411 11.34 7.96 7.44
CA THR A 411 10.51 9.18 7.50
C THR A 411 10.54 9.81 8.89
N VAL A 412 10.36 9.02 9.95
CA VAL A 412 10.45 9.49 11.34
C VAL A 412 11.83 10.08 11.60
N LEU A 413 12.89 9.40 11.17
CA LEU A 413 14.26 9.88 11.31
C LEU A 413 14.46 11.21 10.57
N ALA A 414 13.99 11.32 9.32
CA ALA A 414 14.10 12.54 8.53
C ALA A 414 13.38 13.72 9.20
N VAL A 415 12.14 13.52 9.67
CA VAL A 415 11.37 14.55 10.40
C VAL A 415 12.06 14.92 11.71
N GLY A 416 12.55 13.93 12.47
CA GLY A 416 13.26 14.17 13.72
C GLY A 416 14.57 14.95 13.54
N LEU A 417 15.37 14.59 12.55
CA LEU A 417 16.60 15.33 12.21
C LEU A 417 16.29 16.75 11.75
N PHE A 418 15.24 16.93 10.95
CA PHE A 418 14.83 18.25 10.46
C PHE A 418 14.38 19.16 11.60
N ILE A 419 13.51 18.68 12.50
CA ILE A 419 13.06 19.45 13.66
C ILE A 419 14.22 19.69 14.65
N GLY A 420 15.09 18.70 14.83
CA GLY A 420 16.31 18.83 15.62
C GLY A 420 17.25 19.92 15.06
N PHE A 421 17.38 20.00 13.74
CA PHE A 421 18.16 21.05 13.08
C PHE A 421 17.55 22.43 13.28
N ILE A 422 16.22 22.58 13.16
CA ILE A 422 15.53 23.85 13.40
C ILE A 422 15.71 24.30 14.85
N THR A 423 15.46 23.40 15.81
CA THR A 423 15.61 23.73 17.24
C THR A 423 17.06 24.06 17.59
N PHE A 424 18.04 23.33 17.05
CA PHE A 424 19.46 23.66 17.17
C PHE A 424 19.79 25.03 16.58
N TYR A 425 19.32 25.33 15.37
CA TYR A 425 19.54 26.62 14.73
C TYR A 425 18.97 27.78 15.56
N TRP A 426 17.76 27.61 16.10
CA TRP A 426 17.13 28.58 16.99
C TRP A 426 17.92 28.78 18.30
N ILE A 427 18.36 27.70 18.95
CA ILE A 427 19.20 27.78 20.16
C ILE A 427 20.53 28.46 19.85
N TRP A 428 21.15 28.11 18.71
CA TRP A 428 22.41 28.68 18.26
C TRP A 428 22.28 30.18 17.98
N ASP A 429 21.25 30.60 17.25
CA ASP A 429 20.97 32.01 17.00
C ASP A 429 20.67 32.77 18.30
N ALA A 430 19.83 32.22 19.17
CA ALA A 430 19.56 32.78 20.50
C ALA A 430 20.84 32.90 21.36
N SER A 431 21.75 31.92 21.30
CA SER A 431 23.03 31.94 22.03
C SER A 431 23.98 33.01 21.49
N LYS A 432 24.02 33.22 20.17
CA LYS A 432 24.79 34.29 19.52
C LYS A 432 24.18 35.66 19.85
N GLN A 433 22.86 35.78 19.83
CA GLN A 433 22.16 36.99 20.22
C GLN A 433 22.28 37.29 21.73
N GLY A 434 22.46 36.27 22.58
CA GLY A 434 22.84 36.41 23.99
C GLY A 434 24.22 37.06 24.19
N GLY A 435 25.15 36.87 23.25
CA GLY A 435 26.40 37.61 23.17
C GLY A 435 26.24 39.03 22.60
N VAL A 436 25.29 39.24 21.70
CA VAL A 436 24.99 40.56 21.11
C VAL A 436 24.20 41.46 22.07
N ARG A 437 23.39 40.91 22.99
CA ARG A 437 22.78 41.67 24.10
C ARG A 437 23.81 42.20 25.12
N ARG A 438 25.03 41.63 25.18
CA ARG A 438 26.15 42.24 25.92
C ARG A 438 26.87 43.34 25.14
N ARG A 439 26.72 43.41 23.81
CA ARG A 439 27.22 44.53 22.98
C ARG A 439 26.20 45.65 22.79
N PHE A 440 24.91 45.35 22.90
CA PHE A 440 23.82 46.34 22.94
C PHE A 440 23.35 46.70 24.35
N LYS A 441 24.17 46.43 25.38
CA LYS A 441 24.29 47.41 26.46
C LYS A 441 25.11 48.56 25.88
N ARG A 442 24.48 49.32 24.96
CA ARG A 442 25.00 50.61 24.50
C ARG A 442 25.30 51.35 25.80
N LYS A 443 26.58 51.67 26.01
CA LYS A 443 26.98 52.69 26.98
C LYS A 443 26.01 53.85 26.79
N GLU A 444 25.08 53.97 27.71
CA GLU A 444 24.43 55.24 28.00
C GLU A 444 25.53 56.14 28.56
N ASP A 445 26.41 56.62 27.68
CA ASP A 445 27.23 57.80 27.96
C ASP A 445 26.27 58.99 27.85
N HIS A 446 25.35 59.13 28.82
CA HIS A 446 24.42 60.26 28.98
C HIS A 446 25.16 61.61 29.10
N HIS A 447 26.48 61.58 29.20
CA HIS A 447 27.37 62.73 29.21
C HIS A 447 27.58 63.35 27.80
N GLU A 448 27.22 62.68 26.70
CA GLU A 448 27.37 63.23 25.34
C GLU A 448 26.17 64.07 24.85
N ILE A 449 25.09 64.13 25.63
CA ILE A 449 23.88 64.88 25.31
C ILE A 449 23.82 66.22 26.06
N VAL A 450 24.46 66.28 27.23
CA VAL A 450 24.64 67.51 28.01
C VAL A 450 25.53 68.47 27.21
N GLY A 451 25.07 69.72 27.04
CA GLY A 451 25.74 70.76 26.27
C GLY A 451 25.30 70.88 24.80
N LYS A 452 24.39 70.02 24.34
CA LYS A 452 23.84 70.15 22.97
C LYS A 452 22.74 71.21 22.91
N LYS A 453 22.72 71.94 21.79
CA LYS A 453 21.64 72.88 21.47
C LYS A 453 20.40 72.15 20.96
N VAL A 454 19.23 72.56 21.45
CA VAL A 454 17.91 72.06 21.08
C VAL A 454 17.01 73.24 20.74
N THR A 455 16.10 73.06 19.79
CA THR A 455 15.16 74.12 19.39
C THR A 455 13.81 73.90 20.05
N VAL A 456 13.23 74.95 20.61
CA VAL A 456 11.86 74.93 21.14
C VAL A 456 10.87 74.82 19.99
N ILE A 457 10.07 73.76 19.98
CA ILE A 457 9.00 73.54 19.01
C ILE A 457 7.66 74.08 19.53
N ALA A 458 7.38 73.89 20.82
CA ALA A 458 6.12 74.32 21.42
C ALA A 458 6.31 74.71 22.89
N VAL A 459 5.58 75.72 23.33
CA VAL A 459 5.48 76.10 24.75
C VAL A 459 4.29 75.37 25.36
N LEU A 460 4.49 74.60 26.43
CA LEU A 460 3.42 73.86 27.08
C LEU A 460 2.63 74.76 28.07
N PRO A 461 1.36 74.45 28.38
CA PRO A 461 0.50 75.31 29.21
C PRO A 461 1.01 75.55 30.63
N GLU A 462 1.83 74.63 31.14
CA GLU A 462 2.60 74.81 32.37
C GLU A 462 3.83 75.65 32.02
N GLY A 463 3.83 76.94 32.34
CA GLY A 463 4.74 77.98 31.81
C GLY A 463 6.27 77.77 31.91
N ASN A 464 6.73 76.65 32.50
CA ASN A 464 8.13 76.25 32.57
C ASN A 464 8.43 74.95 31.79
N ARG A 465 7.46 74.41 31.04
CA ARG A 465 7.61 73.21 30.22
C ARG A 465 7.56 73.55 28.74
N TYR A 466 8.40 72.87 27.97
CA TYR A 466 8.58 73.09 26.54
C TYR A 466 8.68 71.75 25.83
N GLN A 467 8.35 71.72 24.55
CA GLN A 467 8.69 70.61 23.68
C GLN A 467 9.88 71.02 22.82
N VAL A 468 10.95 70.24 22.84
CA VAL A 468 12.20 70.55 22.13
C VAL A 468 12.57 69.44 21.15
N LYS A 469 13.26 69.80 20.07
CA LYS A 469 13.83 68.83 19.13
C LYS A 469 15.28 68.54 19.46
N LEU A 470 15.59 67.28 19.76
CA LEU A 470 16.95 66.80 19.98
C LEU A 470 17.24 65.69 18.97
N GLN A 471 18.21 65.93 18.07
CA GLN A 471 18.68 64.94 17.07
C GLN A 471 17.57 64.28 16.21
N GLY A 472 16.47 64.99 15.96
CA GLY A 472 15.34 64.49 15.16
C GLY A 472 14.16 63.98 15.99
N GLU A 473 14.33 63.78 17.29
CA GLU A 473 13.31 63.31 18.22
C GLU A 473 12.68 64.47 19.01
N LEU A 474 11.41 64.31 19.40
CA LEU A 474 10.68 65.26 20.24
C LEU A 474 10.83 64.88 21.71
N TRP A 475 11.29 65.82 22.52
CA TRP A 475 11.50 65.64 23.95
C TRP A 475 10.71 66.66 24.75
N ASN A 476 10.22 66.26 25.92
CA ASN A 476 9.68 67.20 26.90
C ASN A 476 10.85 67.82 27.65
N ALA A 477 10.84 69.14 27.76
CA ALA A 477 11.86 69.89 28.46
C ALA A 477 11.26 70.74 29.57
N TYR A 478 12.04 70.98 30.62
CA TYR A 478 11.71 71.86 31.73
C TYR A 478 12.83 72.87 31.94
N SER A 479 12.48 74.14 32.16
CA SER A 479 13.45 75.14 32.57
C SER A 479 13.30 75.49 34.05
N PRO A 480 14.39 75.39 34.84
CA PRO A 480 14.37 75.77 36.26
C PRO A 480 14.36 77.28 36.48
N LEU A 481 14.63 78.08 35.44
CA LEU A 481 14.66 79.53 35.49
C LEU A 481 13.26 80.10 35.19
N THR A 482 12.91 81.23 35.80
CA THR A 482 11.67 82.00 35.57
C THR A 482 11.64 82.71 34.20
N GLU A 483 12.52 82.34 33.27
CA GLU A 483 12.57 82.87 31.92
C GLU A 483 11.63 82.07 31.01
N HIS A 484 10.77 82.79 30.29
CA HIS A 484 9.86 82.20 29.32
C HIS A 484 10.50 82.19 27.93
N TYR A 485 10.65 81.00 27.35
CA TYR A 485 11.20 80.82 26.01
C TYR A 485 10.09 80.78 24.96
N LYS A 486 10.41 81.26 23.75
CA LYS A 486 9.49 81.25 22.62
C LYS A 486 9.80 80.10 21.67
N GLU A 487 8.80 79.70 20.90
CA GLU A 487 8.98 78.77 19.79
C GLU A 487 10.06 79.28 18.83
N GLY A 488 10.95 78.39 18.40
CA GLY A 488 12.10 78.69 17.55
C GLY A 488 13.38 79.09 18.28
N GLU A 489 13.37 79.28 19.61
CA GLU A 489 14.58 79.59 20.36
C GLU A 489 15.48 78.35 20.55
N GLU A 490 16.80 78.55 20.51
CA GLU A 490 17.80 77.53 20.83
C GLU A 490 18.11 77.55 22.34
N LEU A 491 18.07 76.38 22.97
CA LEU A 491 18.42 76.15 24.37
C LEU A 491 19.50 75.07 24.47
N GLU A 492 20.30 75.09 25.52
CA GLU A 492 21.30 74.09 25.85
C GLU A 492 20.76 73.08 26.86
N VAL A 493 21.04 71.79 26.63
CA VAL A 493 20.67 70.69 27.54
C VAL A 493 21.62 70.65 28.73
N ILE A 494 21.09 70.83 29.95
CA ILE A 494 21.85 70.76 31.20
C ILE A 494 21.88 69.33 31.74
N SER A 495 20.75 68.64 31.71
CA SER A 495 20.62 67.30 32.26
C SER A 495 19.50 66.53 31.56
N ILE A 496 19.56 65.20 31.60
CA ILE A 496 18.55 64.33 30.99
C ILE A 496 18.09 63.28 32.00
N ASP A 497 16.78 63.19 32.21
CA ASP A 497 16.13 62.11 32.96
C ASP A 497 15.44 61.16 31.96
N VAL A 498 16.17 60.13 31.56
CA VAL A 498 15.72 59.13 30.57
C VAL A 498 14.53 58.32 31.09
N LYS A 499 14.39 58.15 32.40
CA LYS A 499 13.24 57.42 32.98
C LYS A 499 11.94 58.20 32.87
N LYS A 500 12.01 59.53 32.82
CA LYS A 500 10.83 60.40 32.71
C LYS A 500 10.68 61.06 31.34
N LEU A 501 11.58 60.77 30.39
CA LEU A 501 11.67 61.42 29.08
C LEU A 501 11.67 62.95 29.20
N LEU A 502 12.42 63.47 30.18
CA LEU A 502 12.45 64.88 30.54
C LEU A 502 13.87 65.44 30.43
N VAL A 503 14.02 66.58 29.77
CA VAL A 503 15.29 67.27 29.57
C VAL A 503 15.30 68.59 30.32
N GLU A 504 16.35 68.90 31.06
CA GLU A 504 16.51 70.21 31.68
C GLU A 504 17.23 71.15 30.71
N VAL A 505 16.66 72.32 30.46
CA VAL A 505 17.15 73.26 29.44
C VAL A 505 17.32 74.68 29.97
N LYS A 506 18.34 75.35 29.46
CA LYS A 506 18.65 76.76 29.73
C LYS A 506 19.15 77.43 28.45
N LYS A 507 18.95 78.73 28.32
CA LYS A 507 19.46 79.53 27.21
C LYS A 507 20.98 79.69 27.21
#